data_AF-A0A7J3VT48-F1
#
_entry.id   AF-A0A7J3VT48-F1
#
_cell.length_a   1.000
_cell.length_b   1.000
_cell.length_c   1.000
_cell.angle_alpha   90.00
_cell.angle_beta   90.00
_cell.angle_gamma   90.00
#
_symmetry.space_group_name_H-M   'P 1'
#
loop_
_entity.id
_entity.type
_entity.pdbx_description
1 polymer ?
#
loop_
_entity_poly.entity_id
_entity_poly.type
_entity_poly.pdbx_seq_one_letter_code
_entity_poly.pdbx_strand_id
1 'polypeptide(L)'
;MNLSFPSIILNFKSYREAIGRRGVELAKTAERVSSGTGVQVVVCPNIVNLETVAKTVSVPVLAQHCDPFEAGPYTGAVVAESLKEIGVAGSL
;
A
#
# COMPACT_ATOMS: atom_id res chain seq x y z
N MET A 1 -5.29 -0.22 -10.03
CA MET A 1 -4.01 -0.51 -10.72
C MET A 1 -3.83 -2.01 -10.80
N ASN A 2 -3.24 -2.54 -11.88
CA ASN A 2 -3.08 -3.99 -12.05
C ASN A 2 -1.67 -4.44 -11.63
N LEU A 3 -1.58 -5.61 -10.99
CA LEU A 3 -0.31 -6.28 -10.73
C LEU A 3 0.22 -6.91 -12.02
N SER A 4 1.52 -6.80 -12.24
CA SER A 4 2.25 -7.46 -13.32
C SER A 4 3.29 -8.41 -12.74
N PHE A 5 3.72 -9.39 -13.53
CA PHE A 5 4.69 -10.38 -13.10
C PHE A 5 5.94 -10.34 -14.00
N PRO A 6 7.14 -10.56 -13.44
CA PRO A 6 7.42 -10.78 -12.01
C PRO A 6 7.27 -9.50 -11.17
N SER A 7 6.87 -9.65 -9.90
CA SER A 7 6.71 -8.53 -8.95
C SER A 7 7.41 -8.79 -7.61
N ILE A 8 7.84 -7.69 -6.97
CA ILE A 8 8.39 -7.67 -5.62
C ILE A 8 7.41 -6.93 -4.72
N ILE A 9 6.92 -7.59 -3.68
CA ILE A 9 6.00 -6.99 -2.71
C ILE A 9 6.77 -6.62 -1.43
N LEU A 10 6.87 -5.32 -1.16
CA LEU A 10 7.58 -4.77 0.00
C LEU A 10 6.58 -4.43 1.12
N ASN A 11 6.43 -5.33 2.08
CA ASN A 11 5.62 -5.10 3.26
C ASN A 11 6.36 -4.23 4.29
N PHE A 12 5.84 -3.03 4.56
CA PHE A 12 6.46 -2.08 5.49
C PHE A 12 6.24 -2.48 6.96
N LYS A 13 5.29 -3.37 7.23
CA LYS A 13 4.84 -3.74 8.58
C LYS A 13 4.60 -2.49 9.43
N SER A 14 5.03 -2.53 10.69
CA SER A 14 4.97 -1.43 11.65
C SER A 14 6.37 -0.93 12.04
N TYR A 15 7.38 -1.12 11.17
CA TYR A 15 8.75 -0.69 11.46
C TYR A 15 8.84 0.83 11.56
N ARG A 16 9.60 1.33 12.54
CA ARG A 16 9.76 2.77 12.79
C ARG A 16 10.28 3.50 11.55
N GLU A 17 11.13 2.82 10.79
CA GLU A 17 11.76 3.23 9.55
C GLU A 17 10.76 3.43 8.41
N ALA A 18 9.55 2.89 8.51
CA ALA A 18 8.52 2.96 7.48
C ALA A 18 7.24 3.70 7.92
N ILE A 19 7.28 4.44 9.04
CA ILE A 19 6.16 5.24 9.55
C ILE A 19 6.27 6.70 9.08
N GLY A 20 5.12 7.28 8.71
CA GLY A 20 4.95 8.68 8.36
C GLY A 20 5.77 9.07 7.13
N ARG A 21 6.50 10.18 7.22
CA ARG A 21 7.35 10.67 6.12
C ARG A 21 8.37 9.64 5.64
N ARG A 22 8.91 8.80 6.53
CA ARG A 22 9.89 7.78 6.13
C ARG A 22 9.26 6.68 5.27
N GLY A 23 8.02 6.28 5.56
CA GLY A 23 7.25 5.37 4.72
C GLY A 23 6.98 5.94 3.33
N VAL A 24 6.65 7.24 3.25
CA VAL A 24 6.47 7.93 1.97
C VAL A 24 7.75 7.97 1.14
N GLU A 25 8.90 8.29 1.75
CA GLU A 25 10.19 8.29 1.06
C GLU A 25 10.64 6.87 0.63
N LEU A 26 10.31 5.85 1.42
CA LEU A 26 10.52 4.45 1.04
C LEU A 26 9.67 4.08 -0.19
N ALA A 27 8.41 4.51 -0.24
CA ALA A 27 7.54 4.27 -1.39
C ALA A 27 8.04 4.96 -2.66
N LYS A 28 8.49 6.22 -2.57
CA LYS A 28 9.13 6.92 -3.71
C LYS A 28 10.41 6.23 -4.17
N THR A 29 11.15 5.62 -3.25
CA THR A 29 12.32 4.83 -3.59
C THR A 29 11.95 3.56 -4.36
N ALA A 30 10.91 2.84 -3.92
CA ALA A 30 10.36 1.70 -4.64
C ALA A 30 9.90 2.09 -6.05
N GLU A 31 9.25 3.24 -6.21
CA GLU A 31 8.84 3.77 -7.52
C GLU A 31 10.04 4.03 -8.44
N ARG A 32 11.07 4.72 -7.96
CA ARG A 32 12.29 4.97 -8.75
C ARG A 32 12.97 3.66 -9.18
N VAL A 33 13.05 2.68 -8.28
CA VAL A 33 13.63 1.36 -8.59
C VAL A 33 12.77 0.62 -9.62
N SER A 34 11.45 0.64 -9.46
CA SER A 34 10.53 -0.03 -10.37
C SER A 34 10.63 0.56 -11.78
N SER A 35 10.60 1.89 -11.89
CA SER A 35 10.77 2.58 -13.18
C SER A 35 12.15 2.37 -13.80
N GLY A 36 13.22 2.35 -13.01
CA GLY A 36 14.59 2.22 -13.51
C GLY A 36 14.98 0.80 -13.92
N THR A 37 14.32 -0.22 -13.36
CA THR A 37 14.61 -1.63 -13.63
C THR A 37 13.60 -2.30 -14.55
N GLY A 38 12.40 -1.73 -14.68
CA GLY A 38 11.26 -2.36 -15.35
C GLY A 38 10.60 -3.50 -14.57
N VAL A 39 11.14 -3.86 -13.40
CA VAL A 39 10.52 -4.86 -12.50
C VAL A 39 9.47 -4.16 -11.64
N GLN A 40 8.27 -4.72 -11.54
CA GLN A 40 7.22 -4.14 -10.71
C GLN A 40 7.58 -4.26 -9.22
N VAL A 41 7.62 -3.13 -8.53
CA VAL A 41 7.71 -3.08 -7.07
C VAL A 41 6.38 -2.59 -6.51
N VAL A 42 5.80 -3.36 -5.60
CA VAL A 42 4.53 -3.09 -4.93
C VAL A 42 4.83 -2.76 -3.48
N VAL A 43 4.16 -1.75 -2.91
CA VAL A 43 4.40 -1.34 -1.51
C VAL A 43 3.17 -1.59 -0.64
N CYS A 44 3.39 -2.06 0.59
CA CYS A 44 2.33 -2.25 1.58
C CYS A 44 2.60 -1.42 2.84
N PRO A 45 2.28 -0.12 2.83
CA PRO A 45 2.42 0.75 4.01
C PRO A 45 1.45 0.35 5.13
N ASN A 46 1.72 0.79 6.35
CA ASN A 46 0.77 0.63 7.45
C ASN A 46 -0.54 1.39 7.17
N ILE A 47 -1.63 0.98 7.81
CA ILE A 47 -2.97 1.54 7.56
C ILE A 47 -3.04 3.07 7.76
N VAL A 48 -2.30 3.61 8.73
CA VAL A 48 -2.26 5.05 9.05
C VAL A 48 -1.57 5.86 7.94
N ASN A 49 -0.72 5.24 7.13
CA ASN A 49 -0.02 5.90 6.03
C ASN A 49 -0.53 5.50 4.65
N LEU A 50 -1.50 4.58 4.57
CA LEU A 50 -1.93 3.94 3.34
C LEU A 50 -2.42 4.93 2.28
N GLU A 51 -3.38 5.79 2.62
CA GLU A 51 -3.94 6.78 1.69
C GLU A 51 -2.88 7.79 1.23
N THR A 52 -2.06 8.30 2.15
CA THR A 52 -0.99 9.24 1.82
C THR A 52 -0.02 8.64 0.81
N VAL A 53 0.39 7.39 1.02
CA VAL A 53 1.28 6.69 0.09
C VAL A 53 0.57 6.45 -1.24
N ALA A 54 -0.66 5.94 -1.24
CA ALA A 54 -1.46 5.69 -2.44
C ALA A 54 -1.63 6.93 -3.32
N LYS A 55 -1.76 8.12 -2.72
CA LYS A 55 -1.86 9.39 -3.44
C LYS A 55 -0.52 9.98 -3.89
N THR A 56 0.60 9.49 -3.37
CA THR A 56 1.93 10.07 -3.60
C THR A 56 2.73 9.35 -4.70
N VAL A 57 2.51 8.04 -4.88
CA VAL A 57 3.30 7.23 -5.82
C VAL A 57 2.42 6.57 -6.89
N SER A 58 3.02 6.23 -8.02
CA SER A 58 2.37 5.58 -9.15
C SER A 58 2.54 4.06 -9.17
N VAL A 59 3.43 3.50 -8.34
CA VAL A 59 3.51 2.04 -8.16
C VAL A 59 2.27 1.49 -7.46
N PRO A 60 1.89 0.22 -7.69
CA PRO A 60 0.77 -0.38 -6.98
C PRO A 60 0.99 -0.36 -5.47
N VAL A 61 -0.05 0.04 -4.74
CA VAL A 61 -0.09 0.06 -3.28
C VAL A 61 -1.11 -0.97 -2.81
N LEU A 62 -0.73 -1.79 -1.82
CA LEU A 62 -1.64 -2.73 -1.17
C LEU A 62 -1.82 -2.33 0.30
N ALA A 63 -3.01 -2.61 0.84
CA ALA A 63 -3.19 -2.66 2.29
C ALA A 63 -2.43 -3.85 2.88
N GLN A 64 -2.08 -3.76 4.16
CA GLN A 64 -1.51 -4.92 4.88
C GLN A 64 -2.58 -5.89 5.39
N HIS A 65 -3.84 -5.47 5.45
CA HIS A 65 -4.94 -6.22 6.04
C HIS A 65 -6.28 -5.74 5.48
N CYS A 66 -7.25 -6.66 5.43
CA CYS A 66 -8.66 -6.39 5.18
C CYS A 66 -9.51 -7.32 6.02
N ASP A 67 -10.42 -6.76 6.81
CA ASP A 67 -11.39 -7.54 7.58
C ASP A 67 -12.54 -8.04 6.67
N PRO A 68 -13.10 -9.23 6.94
CA PRO A 68 -14.16 -9.83 6.14
C PRO A 68 -15.54 -9.28 6.53
N PHE A 69 -15.67 -7.96 6.59
CA PHE A 69 -16.92 -7.27 6.89
C PHE A 69 -17.28 -6.30 5.77
N GLU A 70 -18.58 -6.10 5.55
CA GLU A 70 -19.08 -4.95 4.80
C GLU A 70 -18.97 -3.67 5.64
N ALA A 71 -19.05 -2.51 5.00
CA ALA A 71 -19.06 -1.23 5.70
C ALA A 71 -20.21 -1.15 6.73
N GLY A 72 -19.86 -1.04 8.02
CA GLY A 72 -20.83 -1.15 9.11
C GLY A 72 -20.24 -0.87 10.50
N PRO A 73 -20.93 -1.26 11.59
CA PRO A 73 -20.57 -0.95 12.98
C PRO A 73 -19.42 -1.82 13.51
N TYR A 74 -18.30 -1.89 12.78
CA TYR A 74 -17.13 -2.69 13.09
C TYR A 74 -15.96 -1.78 13.52
N THR A 75 -16.03 -1.22 14.73
CA THR A 75 -15.01 -0.28 15.24
C THR A 75 -13.62 -0.89 15.18
N GLY A 76 -12.70 -0.21 14.50
CA GLY A 76 -11.31 -0.61 14.33
C GLY A 76 -11.04 -1.54 13.15
N ALA A 77 -12.09 -2.00 12.45
CA ALA A 77 -11.93 -2.84 11.27
C ALA A 77 -11.50 -2.03 10.03
N VAL A 78 -10.79 -2.70 9.13
CA VAL A 78 -10.41 -2.21 7.81
C VAL A 78 -11.24 -2.95 6.76
N VAL A 79 -12.34 -2.36 6.31
CA VAL A 79 -13.24 -2.98 5.33
C VAL A 79 -12.80 -2.70 3.88
N ALA A 80 -13.15 -3.62 2.97
CA ALA A 80 -12.73 -3.56 1.56
C ALA A 80 -13.19 -2.28 0.84
N GLU A 81 -14.36 -1.75 1.19
CA GLU A 81 -14.93 -0.54 0.61
C GLU A 81 -14.06 0.69 0.93
N SER A 82 -13.52 0.77 2.14
CA SER A 82 -12.62 1.88 2.54
C SER A 82 -11.28 1.83 1.81
N LEU A 83 -10.76 0.63 1.57
CA LEU A 83 -9.56 0.40 0.77
C LEU A 83 -9.81 0.76 -0.70
N LYS A 84 -10.96 0.36 -1.23
CA LYS A 84 -11.34 0.64 -2.62
C LYS A 84 -11.46 2.15 -2.88
N GLU A 85 -12.01 2.91 -1.93
CA GLU A 85 -12.18 4.37 -2.03
C GLU A 85 -10.86 5.12 -2.20
N ILE A 86 -9.80 4.68 -1.51
CA ILE A 86 -8.47 5.31 -1.62
C ILE A 86 -7.65 4.80 -2.82
N GLY A 87 -8.21 3.91 -3.65
CA GLY A 87 -7.61 3.46 -4.90
C GLY A 87 -6.45 2.48 -4.76
N VAL A 88 -6.31 1.77 -3.64
CA VAL A 88 -5.29 0.73 -3.51
C VAL A 88 -5.59 -0.45 -4.45
N ALA A 89 -4.55 -1.18 -4.85
CA ALA A 89 -4.66 -2.29 -5.79
C ALA A 89 -5.17 -3.59 -5.13
N GLY A 90 -5.25 -3.64 -3.80
CA GLY A 90 -5.68 -4.82 -3.04
C GLY A 90 -5.17 -4.81 -1.60
N SER A 91 -5.13 -5.98 -0.98
CA SER A 91 -4.53 -6.27 0.32
C SER A 91 -3.60 -7.48 0.21
N LEU A 92 -2.66 -7.61 1.14
CA LEU A 92 -1.98 -8.89 1.44
C LEU A 92 -2.97 -9.96 1.90
#